data_AF-A0A222SIX9-F1
#
_entry.id   AF-A0A222SIX9-F1
#
_cell.length_a   1.000
_cell.length_b   1.000
_cell.length_c   1.000
_cell.angle_alpha   90.00
_cell.angle_beta   90.00
_cell.angle_gamma   90.00
#
_symmetry.space_group_name_H-M   'P 1'
#
loop_
_entity.id
_entity.type
_entity.pdbx_description
1 polymer ?
#
loop_
_entity_poly.entity_id
_entity_poly.type
_entity_poly.pdbx_seq_one_letter_code
_entity_poly.pdbx_strand_id
1 'polypeptide(L)' 'MTDARTTGRPVRVKVNDVEYNLADFSPEAREQLANLRYAESEIKRMQAQLAIVQTARNAYRQALLARMKEDGMLS' A
#
# COMPACT_ATOMS: atom_id res chain seq x y z
N MET A 1 -2.58 40.82 -27.89
CA MET A 1 -2.05 41.02 -26.52
C MET A 1 -2.85 40.08 -25.62
N THR A 2 -2.64 38.76 -25.72
CA THR A 2 -1.73 37.95 -24.90
C THR A 2 -2.00 38.15 -23.41
N ASP A 3 -2.86 37.31 -22.83
CA ASP A 3 -2.64 36.86 -21.46
C ASP A 3 -2.38 35.36 -21.48
N ALA A 4 -1.12 35.02 -21.22
CA ALA A 4 -0.55 33.68 -21.17
C ALA A 4 -0.35 33.23 -19.71
N ARG A 5 -1.19 33.68 -18.78
CA ARG A 5 -1.07 33.33 -17.37
C ARG A 5 -2.42 32.90 -16.79
N THR A 6 -2.80 31.64 -17.01
CA THR A 6 -3.48 30.74 -16.03
C THR A 6 -3.75 29.39 -16.71
N THR A 7 -2.73 28.58 -16.95
CA THR A 7 -2.91 27.14 -17.02
C THR A 7 -2.13 26.56 -15.85
N GLY A 8 -2.84 26.29 -14.75
CA GLY A 8 -2.26 25.57 -13.62
C GLY A 8 -1.65 24.25 -14.12
N ARG A 9 -0.52 23.84 -13.52
CA ARG A 9 0.17 22.61 -13.90
C ARG A 9 -0.84 21.45 -13.94
N PRO A 10 -0.92 20.67 -15.03
CA PRO A 10 -1.89 19.60 -15.16
C PRO A 10 -1.69 18.59 -14.02
N VAL A 11 -2.79 18.23 -13.36
CA VAL A 11 -2.80 17.19 -12.32
C VAL A 11 -2.56 15.86 -13.02
N ARG A 12 -1.40 15.24 -12.77
CA ARG A 12 -1.06 13.94 -13.34
C ARG A 12 -1.28 12.81 -12.35
N VAL A 13 -1.75 11.68 -12.86
CA VAL A 13 -1.95 10.46 -12.09
C VAL A 13 -1.21 9.32 -12.76
N LYS A 14 -0.59 8.44 -11.98
CA LYS A 14 0.09 7.25 -12.47
C LYS A 14 -0.84 6.05 -12.34
N VAL A 15 -1.04 5.31 -13.42
CA VAL A 15 -1.76 4.03 -13.44
C VAL A 15 -0.90 3.04 -14.22
N ASN A 16 -0.54 1.91 -13.59
CA ASN A 16 0.36 0.90 -14.18
C ASN A 16 1.64 1.50 -14.78
N ASP A 17 2.28 2.39 -14.01
CA ASP A 17 3.51 3.09 -14.39
C ASP A 17 3.42 4.11 -15.54
N VAL A 18 2.24 4.29 -16.13
CA VAL A 18 1.98 5.31 -17.15
C VAL A 18 1.37 6.55 -16.50
N GLU A 19 1.89 7.74 -16.86
CA GLU A 19 1.33 9.01 -16.41
C GLU A 19 0.23 9.50 -17.36
N TYR A 20 -0.91 9.89 -16.79
CA TYR A 20 -2.01 10.48 -17.51
C TYR A 20 -2.38 11.85 -16.93
N ASN A 21 -2.90 12.75 -17.76
CA ASN A 21 -3.52 13.97 -17.29
C ASN A 21 -4.93 13.63 -16.76
N LEU A 22 -5.18 13.96 -15.49
CA LEU A 22 -6.46 13.68 -14.85
C LEU A 22 -7.61 14.40 -15.55
N ALA A 23 -7.35 15.54 -16.19
CA ALA A 23 -8.35 16.29 -16.94
C ALA A 23 -8.99 15.46 -18.09
N ASP A 24 -8.25 14.48 -18.62
CA ASP A 24 -8.68 13.66 -19.76
C ASP A 24 -9.64 12.53 -19.33
N PHE A 25 -9.86 12.35 -18.02
CA PHE A 25 -10.67 11.26 -17.48
C PHE A 25 -12.14 11.66 -17.44
N SER A 26 -13.02 10.75 -17.90
CA SER A 26 -14.46 10.86 -17.69
C SER A 26 -14.81 10.84 -16.19
N PRO A 27 -16.01 11.30 -15.80
CA PRO A 27 -16.48 11.18 -14.42
C PRO A 27 -16.39 9.75 -13.86
N GLU A 28 -16.80 8.76 -14.66
CA GLU A 28 -16.77 7.34 -14.29
C GLU A 28 -15.32 6.84 -14.12
N ALA A 29 -14.41 7.25 -15.01
CA ALA A 29 -12.99 6.89 -14.89
C ALA A 29 -12.36 7.49 -13.61
N ARG A 30 -12.78 8.69 -13.19
CA ARG A 30 -12.33 9.31 -11.94
C ARG A 30 -12.86 8.57 -10.71
N GLU A 31 -14.10 8.10 -10.75
CA GLU A 31 -14.68 7.27 -9.71
C GLU A 31 -13.91 5.94 -9.58
N GLN A 32 -13.65 5.25 -10.69
CA GLN A 32 -12.87 4.01 -10.67
C GLN A 32 -11.43 4.24 -10.18
N LEU A 33 -10.81 5.37 -10.53
CA LEU A 33 -9.50 5.74 -9.99
C LEU A 33 -9.52 5.92 -8.47
N ALA A 34 -10.59 6.51 -7.92
CA ALA A 34 -10.75 6.67 -6.48
C ALA A 34 -10.91 5.30 -5.79
N ASN A 35 -11.75 4.43 -6.34
CA ASN A 35 -11.94 3.06 -5.84
C ASN A 35 -10.64 2.24 -5.88
N LEU A 36 -9.88 2.34 -6.97
CA LEU A 36 -8.58 1.69 -7.11
C LEU A 36 -7.61 2.15 -6.02
N ARG A 37 -7.46 3.47 -5.82
CA ARG A 37 -6.57 4.02 -4.78
C ARG A 37 -6.97 3.60 -3.38
N TYR A 38 -8.27 3.52 -3.12
CA TYR A 38 -8.78 3.01 -1.86
C TYR A 38 -8.34 1.56 -1.65
N ALA A 39 -8.57 0.68 -2.64
CA ALA A 39 -8.14 -0.72 -2.57
C ALA A 39 -6.61 -0.85 -2.38
N GLU A 40 -5.80 -0.08 -3.12
CA GLU A 40 -4.34 -0.05 -2.95
C GLU A 40 -3.92 0.38 -1.53
N SER A 41 -4.61 1.35 -0.94
CA SER A 41 -4.34 1.80 0.42
C SER A 41 -4.66 0.71 1.46
N GLU A 42 -5.75 -0.03 1.25
CA GLU A 42 -6.12 -1.15 2.12
C GLU A 42 -5.15 -2.33 1.98
N ILE A 43 -4.68 -2.64 0.77
CA ILE A 43 -3.65 -3.65 0.55
C ILE A 43 -2.38 -3.29 1.34
N LYS A 44 -1.93 -2.03 1.27
CA LYS A 44 -0.75 -1.57 2.03
C LYS A 44 -0.97 -1.70 3.55
N ARG A 45 -2.16 -1.35 4.04
CA ARG A 45 -2.53 -1.49 5.45
C ARG A 45 -2.47 -2.96 5.89
N MET A 46 -3.04 -3.86 5.10
CA MET A 46 -3.03 -5.31 5.37
C MET A 46 -1.61 -5.88 5.35
N GLN A 47 -0.76 -5.45 4.42
CA GLN A 47 0.66 -5.84 4.38
C GLN A 47 1.41 -5.41 5.65
N ALA A 48 1.15 -4.20 6.14
CA ALA A 48 1.74 -3.73 7.40
C ALA A 48 1.27 -4.58 8.60
N GLN A 49 -0.03 -4.88 8.68
CA GLN A 49 -0.58 -5.77 9.72
C GLN A 49 0.02 -7.17 9.65
N LEU A 50 0.18 -7.71 8.43
CA LEU A 50 0.79 -9.01 8.21
C LEU A 50 2.24 -9.03 8.72
N ALA A 51 3.03 -8.00 8.46
CA ALA A 51 4.41 -7.89 8.95
C ALA A 51 4.48 -7.88 10.49
N ILE A 52 3.56 -7.17 11.15
CA ILE A 52 3.45 -7.15 12.61
C ILE A 52 3.18 -8.56 13.14
N VAL A 53 2.18 -9.25 12.59
CA VAL A 53 1.79 -10.59 13.03
C VAL A 53 2.90 -11.62 12.75
N GLN A 54 3.60 -11.51 11.61
CA GLN A 54 4.76 -12.35 11.30
C GLN A 54 5.89 -12.17 12.33
N THR A 55 6.14 -10.95 12.78
CA THR A 55 7.13 -10.65 13.83
C THR A 55 6.73 -11.30 15.14
N ALA A 56 5.48 -11.11 15.58
CA ALA A 56 4.97 -11.74 16.80
C ALA A 56 5.05 -13.28 16.74
N ARG A 57 4.62 -13.88 15.62
CA ARG A 57 4.73 -15.33 15.38
C ARG A 57 6.17 -15.83 15.52
N ASN A 58 7.13 -15.11 14.93
CA ASN A 58 8.53 -15.50 15.01
C ASN A 58 9.07 -15.41 16.44
N ALA A 59 8.69 -14.37 17.20
CA ALA A 59 9.05 -14.22 18.61
C ALA A 59 8.46 -15.35 19.47
N TYR A 60 7.17 -15.67 19.29
CA TYR A 60 6.53 -16.78 20.02
C TYR A 60 7.13 -18.13 19.68
N ARG A 61 7.49 -18.36 18.41
CA ARG A 61 8.21 -19.57 18.01
C ARG A 61 9.56 -19.67 18.71
N GLN A 62 10.32 -18.59 18.80
CA GLN A 62 11.61 -18.58 19.49
C GLN A 62 11.45 -18.85 21.00
N ALA A 63 10.48 -18.20 21.64
CA ALA A 63 10.18 -18.43 23.06
C ALA A 63 9.77 -19.88 23.33
N LEU A 64 8.93 -20.47 22.46
CA LEU A 64 8.55 -21.88 22.56
C LEU A 64 9.76 -22.80 22.42
N LEU A 65 10.63 -22.60 21.42
CA LEU A 65 11.82 -23.42 21.22
C LEU A 65 12.79 -23.32 22.41
N ALA A 66 12.98 -22.13 22.97
CA ALA A 66 13.78 -21.95 24.18
C ALA A 66 13.20 -22.75 25.34
N ARG A 67 11.88 -22.69 25.53
CA ARG A 67 11.20 -23.45 26.59
C ARG A 67 11.33 -24.96 26.40
N MET A 68 11.13 -25.45 25.18
CA MET A 68 11.28 -26.88 24.85
C MET A 68 12.71 -27.38 25.11
N LYS A 69 13.73 -26.54 24.90
CA LYS A 69 15.11 -26.87 25.24
C LYS A 69 15.32 -26.98 26.75
N GLU A 70 14.78 -26.05 27.52
CA GLU A 70 14.83 -26.08 29.00
C GLU A 70 14.13 -27.33 29.56
N ASP A 71 12.99 -27.70 28.99
CA ASP A 71 12.21 -28.87 29.39
C ASP A 71 12.85 -30.20 28.90
N GLY A 72 14.01 -30.16 28.25
CA GLY A 72 14.74 -31.35 27.76
C GLY A 72 14.10 -32.03 26.54
N MET A 73 13.14 -31.39 25.89
CA MET A 73 12.46 -31.89 24.70
C MET A 73 13.26 -31.68 23.42
N LEU A 74 14.26 -30.79 23.45
CA LEU A 74 15.20 -30.53 22.36
C LEU A 74 16.63 -30.71 22.88
N SER A 75 17.47 -31.37 22.07
CA SER A 75 18.89 -31.63 22.34
C SER A 75 19.75 -30.37 22.24
#